data_AF-A0A965UUW9-F1
#
_entry.id   AF-A0A965UUW9-F1
#
_cell.length_a   1.000
_cell.length_b   1.000
_cell.length_c   1.000
_cell.angle_alpha   90.00
_cell.angle_beta   90.00
_cell.angle_gamma   90.00
#
_symmetry.space_group_name_H-M   'P 1'
#
loop_
_entity.id
_entity.type
_entity.pdbx_description
1 polymer ?
#
loop_
_entity_poly.entity_id
_entity_poly.type
_entity_poly.pdbx_seq_one_letter_code
_entity_poly.pdbx_strand_id
1 'polypeptide(L)'
;MPCNSDHLQATHLESEMSKVACLLDELNGKKRINQDHWRGYHPSVYSQRFNADEMTAELCSRLQGMDVSKCSLEMQIWWRDHQAADKARAEKAIKKAKTEKQKKAALAKLTPHERKLLGL
;
A
#
# COMPACT_ATOMS: atom_id res chain seq x y z
N MET A 1 12.93 36.64 -10.01
CA MET A 1 12.06 35.49 -10.33
C MET A 1 12.28 34.44 -9.26
N PRO A 2 11.24 33.93 -8.57
CA PRO A 2 11.43 32.80 -7.69
C PRO A 2 11.86 31.58 -8.52
N CYS A 3 12.97 30.95 -8.16
CA CYS A 3 13.41 29.69 -8.77
C CYS A 3 12.35 28.61 -8.49
N ASN A 4 12.05 27.76 -9.48
CA ASN A 4 11.13 26.64 -9.28
C ASN A 4 11.75 25.64 -8.26
N SER A 5 11.11 25.52 -7.11
CA SER A 5 11.48 24.62 -6.01
C SER A 5 10.54 23.41 -5.87
N ASP A 6 9.74 23.09 -6.89
CA ASP A 6 8.78 21.97 -6.86
C ASP A 6 9.47 20.61 -6.62
N HIS A 7 10.74 20.48 -7.03
CA HIS A 7 11.57 19.31 -6.78
C HIS A 7 11.88 19.06 -5.28
N LEU A 8 11.58 20.02 -4.40
CA LEU A 8 11.68 19.89 -2.94
C LEU A 8 10.35 19.47 -2.30
N GLN A 9 9.31 19.23 -3.08
CA GLN A 9 8.06 18.68 -2.56
C GLN A 9 8.18 17.17 -2.42
N ALA A 10 7.70 16.65 -1.28
CA ALA A 10 7.64 15.21 -1.08
C ALA A 10 6.77 14.57 -2.16
N THR A 11 7.26 13.48 -2.74
CA THR A 11 6.47 12.66 -3.66
C THR A 11 5.27 12.05 -2.94
N HIS A 12 4.27 11.60 -3.70
CA HIS A 12 3.12 10.89 -3.12
C HIS A 12 3.56 9.66 -2.30
N LEU A 13 4.56 8.92 -2.80
CA LEU A 13 5.08 7.75 -2.09
C LEU A 13 5.77 8.15 -0.78
N GLU A 14 6.61 9.19 -0.79
CA GLU A 14 7.24 9.70 0.43
C GLU A 14 6.21 10.22 1.43
N SER A 15 5.14 10.85 0.94
CA SER A 15 4.04 11.33 1.78
C SER A 15 3.34 10.19 2.51
N GLU A 16 2.99 9.12 1.79
CA GLU A 16 2.35 7.94 2.39
C GLU A 16 3.30 7.19 3.33
N MET A 17 4.56 7.00 2.93
CA MET A 17 5.54 6.30 3.76
C MET A 17 5.98 7.10 4.97
N SER A 18 5.94 8.43 4.90
CA SER A 18 6.20 9.28 6.07
C SER A 18 5.12 9.14 7.13
N LYS A 19 3.85 8.93 6.74
CA LYS A 19 2.78 8.57 7.68
C LYS A 19 3.07 7.23 8.35
N VAL A 20 3.43 6.21 7.57
CA VAL A 20 3.83 4.89 8.09
C VAL A 20 5.00 5.01 9.07
N ALA A 21 6.02 5.81 8.74
CA ALA A 21 7.15 6.08 9.62
C ALA A 21 6.73 6.77 10.93
N CYS A 22 5.82 7.76 10.87
CA CYS A 22 5.27 8.41 12.06
C CYS A 22 4.52 7.41 12.96
N LEU A 23 3.75 6.49 12.37
CA LEU A 23 3.03 5.46 13.09
C LEU A 23 3.98 4.44 13.74
N LEU A 24 5.06 4.05 13.05
CA LEU A 24 6.13 3.24 13.64
C LEU A 24 6.81 3.95 14.81
N ASP A 25 7.06 5.26 14.67
CA ASP A 25 7.61 6.12 15.73
C ASP A 25 6.69 6.18 16.96
N GLU A 26 5.37 6.25 16.77
CA GLU A 26 4.38 6.17 17.84
C GLU A 26 4.50 4.84 18.60
N LEU A 27 4.58 3.70 17.88
CA LEU A 27 4.76 2.39 18.49
C LEU A 27 6.10 2.24 19.22
N ASN A 28 7.13 2.98 18.79
CA ASN A 28 8.43 3.05 19.46
C ASN A 28 8.45 4.00 20.67
N GLY A 29 7.31 4.57 21.06
CA GLY A 29 7.16 5.40 22.26
C GLY A 29 7.43 6.89 22.05
N LYS A 30 7.59 7.36 20.81
CA LYS A 30 7.65 8.81 20.55
C LYS A 30 6.25 9.41 20.70
N LYS A 31 6.08 10.23 21.74
CA LYS A 31 4.79 10.76 22.17
C LYS A 31 4.15 11.83 21.27
N ARG A 32 4.88 12.37 20.29
CA ARG A 32 4.40 13.45 19.43
C ARG A 32 4.74 13.17 17.97
N ILE A 33 3.70 13.05 17.15
CA ILE A 33 3.83 13.07 15.70
C ILE A 33 4.14 14.50 15.29
N ASN A 34 5.29 14.70 14.65
CA ASN A 34 5.61 15.98 14.03
C ASN A 34 4.71 16.16 12.79
N GLN A 35 4.00 17.28 12.71
CA GLN A 35 3.10 17.58 11.60
C GLN A 35 3.85 17.63 10.25
N ASP A 36 5.10 18.11 10.24
CA ASP A 36 5.91 18.14 9.02
C ASP A 36 6.27 16.73 8.57
N HIS A 37 6.58 15.84 9.51
CA HIS A 37 6.82 14.44 9.18
C HIS A 37 5.56 13.81 8.60
N TRP A 38 4.39 14.07 9.19
CA TRP A 38 3.11 13.57 8.68
C TRP A 38 2.77 14.07 7.26
N ARG A 39 3.30 15.24 6.87
CA ARG A 39 3.12 15.84 5.53
C ARG A 39 4.09 15.30 4.46
N GLY A 40 4.94 14.33 4.79
CA GLY A 40 5.86 13.73 3.83
C GLY A 40 7.33 14.04 4.03
N TYR A 41 7.67 14.80 5.08
CA TYR A 41 9.05 15.21 5.37
C TYR A 41 9.68 14.39 6.51
N HIS A 42 9.28 13.13 6.68
CA HIS A 42 9.86 12.30 7.74
C HIS A 42 11.35 12.01 7.42
N PRO A 43 12.30 12.21 8.36
CA PRO A 43 13.74 12.09 8.09
C PRO A 43 14.20 10.72 7.55
N SER A 44 13.48 9.65 7.89
CA SER A 44 13.77 8.30 7.39
C SER A 44 13.24 8.01 5.99
N VAL A 45 12.45 8.92 5.40
CA VAL A 45 11.73 8.71 4.14
C VAL A 45 12.11 9.79 3.12
N TYR A 46 11.95 11.06 3.50
CA TYR A 46 12.13 12.19 2.58
C TYR A 46 13.55 12.28 2.04
N SER A 47 13.70 12.24 0.72
CA SER A 47 15.00 12.21 0.03
C SER A 47 15.92 11.07 0.47
N GLN A 48 15.38 10.01 1.07
CA GLN A 48 16.12 8.83 1.49
C GLN A 48 15.77 7.61 0.63
N ARG A 49 16.66 6.62 0.62
CA ARG A 49 16.34 5.30 0.08
C ARG A 49 15.65 4.48 1.16
N PHE A 50 14.41 4.08 0.91
CA PHE A 50 13.62 3.23 1.80
C PHE A 50 12.92 2.13 1.01
N ASN A 51 12.50 1.08 1.72
CA ASN A 51 11.70 -0.01 1.17
C ASN A 51 10.28 0.08 1.71
N ALA A 52 9.35 0.54 0.86
CA ALA A 52 7.96 0.77 1.24
C ALA A 52 7.25 -0.51 1.73
N ASP A 53 7.54 -1.64 1.07
CA ASP A 53 6.93 -2.92 1.41
C ASP A 53 7.40 -3.41 2.78
N GLU A 54 8.69 -3.25 3.07
CA GLU A 54 9.28 -3.63 4.35
C GLU A 54 8.75 -2.79 5.51
N MET A 55 8.69 -1.47 5.35
CA MET A 55 8.14 -0.57 6.38
C MET A 55 6.66 -0.85 6.66
N THR A 56 5.89 -1.07 5.60
CA THR A 56 4.46 -1.38 5.71
C THR A 56 4.25 -2.75 6.37
N ALA A 57 5.05 -3.75 5.99
CA ALA A 57 5.01 -5.08 6.58
C ALA A 57 5.41 -5.06 8.06
N GLU A 58 6.41 -4.26 8.43
CA GLU A 58 6.79 -4.08 9.83
C GLU A 58 5.64 -3.50 10.65
N LEU A 59 5.02 -2.41 10.19
CA LEU A 59 3.88 -1.79 10.88
C LEU A 59 2.72 -2.78 11.01
N CYS A 60 2.36 -3.47 9.94
CA CYS A 60 1.30 -4.47 9.93
C CYS A 60 1.58 -5.61 10.93
N SER A 61 2.79 -6.15 10.93
CA SER A 61 3.21 -7.23 11.85
C SER A 61 3.06 -6.81 13.32
N ARG A 62 3.45 -5.58 13.66
CA ARG A 62 3.31 -5.05 15.03
C ARG A 62 1.85 -4.87 15.43
N LEU A 63 0.99 -4.41 14.51
CA LEU A 63 -0.42 -4.18 14.79
C LEU A 63 -1.24 -5.47 14.90
N GLN A 64 -0.83 -6.56 14.24
CA GLN A 64 -1.51 -7.86 14.33
C GLN A 64 -1.57 -8.43 15.76
N GLY A 65 -0.54 -8.17 16.58
CA GLY A 65 -0.46 -8.66 17.96
C GLY A 65 -0.98 -7.66 19.00
N MET A 66 -1.52 -6.52 18.58
CA MET A 66 -1.83 -5.39 19.47
C MET A 66 -3.31 -5.00 19.41
N ASP A 67 -3.81 -4.49 20.53
CA ASP A 67 -5.10 -3.82 20.60
C ASP A 67 -5.00 -2.40 20.02
N VAL A 68 -5.28 -2.26 18.72
CA VAL A 68 -5.19 -1.01 17.97
C VAL A 68 -6.14 0.07 18.50
N SER A 69 -7.20 -0.30 19.25
CA SER A 69 -8.13 0.67 19.84
C SER A 69 -7.47 1.60 20.88
N LYS A 70 -6.30 1.20 21.39
CA LYS A 70 -5.49 1.98 22.34
C LYS A 70 -4.47 2.89 21.67
N CYS A 71 -4.30 2.80 20.35
CA CYS A 71 -3.40 3.65 19.58
C CYS A 71 -4.08 4.97 19.19
N SER A 72 -3.33 5.88 18.58
CA SER A 72 -3.86 7.12 18.02
C SER A 72 -5.02 6.90 17.04
N LEU A 73 -5.86 7.93 16.86
CA LEU A 73 -6.96 7.88 15.89
C LEU A 73 -6.43 7.66 14.47
N GLU A 74 -5.30 8.28 14.15
CA GLU A 74 -4.58 8.14 12.90
C GLU A 74 -4.14 6.69 12.66
N MET A 75 -3.60 6.02 13.67
CA MET A 75 -3.26 4.59 13.60
C MET A 75 -4.51 3.74 13.36
N GLN A 76 -5.60 4.01 14.07
CA GLN A 76 -6.86 3.26 13.93
C GLN A 76 -7.44 3.39 12.52
N ILE A 77 -7.46 4.61 11.98
CA ILE A 77 -7.92 4.88 10.62
C ILE A 77 -7.02 4.17 9.61
N TRP A 78 -5.70 4.33 9.74
CA TRP A 78 -4.74 3.69 8.84
C TRP A 78 -4.92 2.18 8.83
N TRP A 79 -5.03 1.56 10.01
CA TRP A 79 -5.17 0.11 10.13
C TRP A 79 -6.46 -0.40 9.48
N ARG A 80 -7.58 0.25 9.76
CA ARG A 80 -8.88 -0.09 9.14
C ARG A 80 -8.80 -0.01 7.61
N ASP A 81 -8.26 1.08 7.09
CA ASP A 81 -8.21 1.33 5.65
C ASP A 81 -7.23 0.36 4.96
N HIS A 82 -6.11 0.03 5.63
CA HIS A 82 -5.14 -0.96 5.16
C HIS A 82 -5.75 -2.36 5.09
N GLN A 83 -6.47 -2.80 6.12
CA GLN A 83 -7.18 -4.09 6.12
C GLN A 83 -8.23 -4.16 5.00
N ALA A 84 -8.96 -3.08 4.76
CA ALA A 84 -9.93 -3.01 3.67
C ALA A 84 -9.25 -3.13 2.31
N ALA A 85 -8.11 -2.45 2.11
CA ALA A 85 -7.31 -2.55 0.90
C ALA A 85 -6.77 -3.98 0.69
N ASP A 86 -6.27 -4.63 1.74
CA ASP A 86 -5.77 -6.00 1.70
C ASP A 86 -6.84 -7.00 1.31
N LYS A 87 -8.03 -6.88 1.92
CA LYS A 87 -9.19 -7.69 1.56
C LYS A 87 -9.57 -7.49 0.10
N ALA A 88 -9.62 -6.24 -0.38
CA ALA A 88 -9.94 -5.94 -1.77
C ALA A 88 -8.89 -6.52 -2.74
N ARG A 89 -7.59 -6.46 -2.38
CA ARG A 89 -6.50 -7.08 -3.16
C ARG A 89 -6.67 -8.59 -3.24
N ALA A 90 -6.94 -9.26 -2.12
CA ALA A 90 -7.16 -10.70 -2.07
C ALA A 90 -8.37 -11.13 -2.92
N GLU A 91 -9.50 -10.43 -2.80
CA GLU A 91 -10.70 -10.70 -3.61
C GLU A 91 -10.44 -10.52 -5.11
N LYS A 92 -9.73 -9.45 -5.49
CA LYS A 92 -9.35 -9.20 -6.90
C LYS A 92 -8.43 -10.30 -7.43
N ALA A 93 -7.47 -10.76 -6.65
CA ALA A 93 -6.57 -11.85 -7.02
C ALA A 93 -7.34 -13.16 -7.24
N ILE A 94 -8.27 -13.50 -6.35
CA ILE A 94 -9.13 -14.69 -6.48
C ILE A 94 -10.01 -14.59 -7.73
N LYS A 95 -10.65 -13.44 -7.97
CA LYS A 95 -11.48 -13.22 -9.17
C LYS A 95 -10.64 -13.35 -10.44
N LYS A 96 -9.45 -12.75 -10.49
CA LYS A 96 -8.54 -12.85 -11.64
C LYS A 96 -8.14 -14.30 -11.91
N ALA A 97 -7.73 -15.04 -10.87
CA ALA A 97 -7.35 -16.45 -11.00
C ALA A 97 -8.52 -17.32 -11.51
N LYS A 98 -9.74 -17.09 -11.01
CA LYS A 98 -10.96 -17.78 -11.50
C LYS A 98 -11.22 -17.46 -12.97
N THR A 99 -11.18 -16.19 -13.36
CA THR A 99 -11.39 -15.77 -14.75
C THR A 99 -10.33 -16.34 -15.68
N GLU A 100 -9.06 -16.35 -15.29
CA GLU A 100 -7.98 -16.94 -16.09
C GLU A 100 -8.16 -18.45 -16.26
N LYS A 101 -8.54 -19.17 -15.19
CA LYS A 101 -8.85 -20.60 -15.26
C LYS A 101 -10.02 -20.88 -16.20
N GLN A 102 -11.09 -20.09 -16.11
CA GLN A 102 -12.26 -20.20 -16.98
C GLN A 102 -11.91 -19.89 -18.43
N LYS A 103 -11.14 -18.83 -18.69
CA LYS A 103 -10.65 -18.49 -20.04
C LYS A 103 -9.82 -19.63 -20.63
N LYS A 104 -8.86 -20.17 -19.88
CA LYS A 104 -8.05 -21.32 -20.33
C LYS A 104 -8.91 -22.54 -20.64
N ALA A 105 -9.88 -22.86 -19.78
CA ALA A 105 -10.80 -23.99 -20.00
C ALA A 105 -11.72 -23.78 -21.20
N ALA A 106 -12.22 -22.56 -21.42
CA ALA A 106 -13.04 -22.21 -22.57
C ALA A 106 -12.24 -22.30 -23.88
N LEU A 107 -11.03 -21.73 -23.90
CA LEU A 107 -10.14 -21.81 -25.05
C LEU A 107 -9.79 -23.27 -25.40
N ALA A 108 -9.53 -24.11 -24.40
CA ALA A 108 -9.25 -25.53 -24.60
C ALA A 108 -10.39 -26.30 -25.30
N LYS A 109 -11.65 -25.87 -25.13
CA LYS A 109 -12.82 -26.49 -25.77
C LYS A 109 -13.03 -26.04 -27.23
N LEU A 110 -12.40 -24.95 -27.66
CA LEU A 110 -12.53 -24.47 -29.03
C LEU A 110 -11.78 -25.38 -30.01
N THR A 111 -12.46 -25.76 -31.08
CA THR A 111 -11.86 -26.45 -32.22
C THR A 111 -10.87 -25.54 -32.97
N PRO A 112 -9.94 -26.11 -33.75
CA PRO A 112 -9.00 -25.32 -34.54
C PRO A 112 -9.67 -24.32 -35.50
N HIS A 113 -10.82 -24.69 -36.08
CA HIS A 113 -11.60 -23.81 -36.96
C HIS A 113 -12.19 -22.60 -36.20
N GLU A 114 -12.75 -22.83 -35.02
CA GLU A 114 -13.31 -21.78 -34.16
C GLU A 114 -12.22 -20.83 -33.64
N ARG A 115 -11.03 -21.35 -33.30
CA ARG A 115 -9.89 -20.50 -32.92
C ARG A 115 -9.45 -19.58 -34.06
N LYS A 116 -9.37 -20.12 -35.28
CA LYS A 116 -9.06 -19.36 -36.49
C LYS A 116 -10.10 -18.27 -36.78
N LEU A 117 -11.39 -18.56 -36.58
CA LEU A 117 -12.47 -17.57 -36.71
C LEU A 117 -12.38 -16.43 -35.68
N LEU A 118 -11.85 -16.72 -34.48
CA LEU A 118 -11.65 -15.73 -33.42
C LEU A 118 -10.30 -14.98 -33.52
N GLY A 119 -9.46 -15.29 -34.51
CA GLY A 119 -8.13 -14.69 -34.67
C GLY A 119 -7.14 -15.05 -33.57
N LEU A 120 -7.31 -16.21 -32.93
CA LEU A 120 -6.47 -16.76 -31.85
C LEU A 120 -5.50 -17.82 -32.35
#